data_AF-A0A7K4Q8X7-F1
#
_entry.id   AF-A0A7K4Q8X7-F1
#
_cell.length_a   1.000
_cell.length_b   1.000
_cell.length_c   1.000
_cell.angle_alpha   90.00
_cell.angle_beta   90.00
_cell.angle_gamma   90.00
#
_symmetry.space_group_name_H-M   'P 1'
#
loop_
_entity.id
_entity.type
_entity.pdbx_description
1 polymer ?
#
loop_
_entity_poly.entity_id
_entity_poly.type
_entity_poly.pdbx_seq_one_letter_code
_entity_poly.pdbx_strand_id
1 'polypeptide(L)'
;DPQVSFTLELEFSCSVLLDRAELTLRATSDSREVTPQDNVVELSVPIRYEANVFLSSATNLPRYELHPLGTFSSSAGPEFTTTLKVQNLGCHPLQNLTLHMALPALGHRGAPILSVTRLLAANASCRLHPPSEGTPVPPEELRHSER
;
A
#
# COMPACT_ATOMS: atom_id res chain seq x y z
N ASP A 1 -15.20 -49.32 -9.39
CA ASP A 1 -14.00 -48.78 -10.05
C ASP A 1 -13.06 -48.13 -9.05
N PRO A 2 -11.74 -48.35 -9.17
CA PRO A 2 -10.75 -47.62 -8.40
C PRO A 2 -10.68 -46.17 -8.89
N GLN A 3 -10.86 -45.22 -7.98
CA GLN A 3 -10.69 -43.79 -8.22
C GLN A 3 -9.44 -43.32 -7.48
N VAL A 4 -8.60 -42.52 -8.15
CA VAL A 4 -7.39 -41.94 -7.56
C VAL A 4 -7.59 -40.43 -7.47
N SER A 5 -7.28 -39.87 -6.30
CA SER A 5 -7.24 -38.44 -6.04
C SER A 5 -5.84 -38.05 -5.56
N PHE A 6 -5.31 -36.94 -6.06
CA PHE A 6 -4.06 -36.38 -5.57
C PHE A 6 -4.18 -34.86 -5.50
N THR A 7 -3.34 -34.26 -4.66
CA THR A 7 -3.24 -32.80 -4.47
C THR A 7 -1.87 -32.36 -4.96
N LEU A 8 -1.83 -31.23 -5.67
CA LEU A 8 -0.60 -30.58 -6.10
C LEU A 8 -0.47 -29.25 -5.35
N GLU A 9 0.65 -29.07 -4.67
CA GLU A 9 1.02 -27.81 -4.04
C GLU A 9 2.17 -27.18 -4.85
N LEU A 10 2.01 -25.89 -5.18
CA LEU A 10 2.96 -25.12 -5.98
C LEU A 10 3.47 -23.97 -5.12
N GLU A 11 4.79 -23.90 -4.94
CA GLU A 11 5.45 -22.78 -4.30
C GLU A 11 6.16 -21.92 -5.36
N PHE A 12 5.87 -20.63 -5.36
CA PHE A 12 6.43 -19.68 -6.32
C PHE A 12 7.54 -18.86 -5.67
N SER A 13 8.68 -18.75 -6.36
CA SER A 13 9.80 -17.96 -5.86
C SER A 13 9.58 -16.45 -6.04
N CYS A 14 10.27 -15.65 -5.22
CA CYS A 14 10.25 -14.19 -5.30
C CYS A 14 10.96 -13.59 -6.54
N SER A 15 11.61 -14.43 -7.36
CA SER A 15 12.45 -13.97 -8.48
C SER A 15 11.67 -13.66 -9.74
N VAL A 16 10.47 -14.23 -9.90
CA VAL A 16 9.67 -14.15 -11.12
C VAL A 16 8.20 -13.95 -10.76
N LEU A 17 7.54 -13.01 -11.46
CA LEU A 17 6.09 -12.85 -11.40
C LEU A 17 5.46 -13.66 -12.53
N LEU A 18 4.59 -14.58 -12.18
CA LEU A 18 3.78 -15.36 -13.11
C LEU A 18 2.34 -14.87 -13.01
N ASP A 19 1.67 -14.68 -14.13
CA ASP A 19 0.25 -14.33 -14.16
C ASP A 19 -0.63 -15.57 -14.02
N ARG A 20 -0.16 -16.72 -14.50
CA ARG A 20 -0.88 -18.00 -14.46
C ARG A 20 0.05 -19.18 -14.21
N ALA A 21 -0.49 -20.23 -13.60
CA ALA A 21 0.09 -21.56 -13.57
C ALA A 21 -0.67 -22.46 -14.56
N GLU A 22 0.04 -22.96 -15.57
CA GLU A 22 -0.49 -23.90 -16.57
C GLU A 22 -0.08 -25.32 -16.18
N LEU A 23 -1.06 -26.22 -16.11
CA LEU A 23 -0.87 -27.61 -15.70
C LEU A 23 -1.49 -28.55 -16.71
N THR A 24 -0.71 -29.48 -17.24
CA THR A 24 -1.20 -30.55 -18.12
C THR A 24 -1.09 -31.87 -17.37
N LEU A 25 -2.23 -32.54 -17.21
CA LEU A 25 -2.32 -33.86 -16.62
C LEU A 25 -2.67 -34.85 -17.71
N ARG A 26 -1.89 -35.93 -17.81
CA ARG A 26 -2.11 -37.01 -18.77
C ARG A 26 -2.13 -38.35 -18.05
N ALA A 27 -3.21 -39.10 -18.22
CA ALA A 27 -3.29 -40.49 -17.83
C ALA A 27 -2.74 -41.38 -18.96
N THR A 28 -2.01 -42.44 -18.62
CA THR A 28 -1.49 -43.41 -19.59
C THR A 28 -1.61 -44.83 -19.02
N SER A 29 -1.84 -45.81 -19.89
CA SER A 29 -1.83 -47.24 -19.55
C SER A 29 -0.98 -48.03 -20.56
N ASP A 30 -0.64 -49.28 -20.21
CA ASP A 30 0.06 -50.19 -21.13
C ASP A 30 -0.86 -50.76 -22.23
N SER A 31 -2.15 -50.42 -22.19
CA SER A 31 -3.12 -50.88 -23.18
C SER A 31 -3.09 -50.04 -24.45
N ARG A 32 -3.58 -50.60 -25.56
CA ARG A 32 -3.71 -49.86 -26.82
C ARG A 32 -4.98 -48.99 -26.77
N GLU A 33 -4.79 -47.69 -26.59
CA GLU A 33 -5.89 -46.71 -26.55
C GLU A 33 -6.39 -46.32 -27.95
N VAL A 34 -7.71 -46.15 -28.06
CA VAL A 34 -8.38 -45.72 -29.29
C VAL A 34 -8.51 -44.19 -29.35
N THR A 35 -8.68 -43.53 -28.19
CA THR A 35 -8.97 -42.09 -28.08
C THR A 35 -8.01 -41.35 -27.13
N PRO A 36 -6.68 -41.44 -27.29
CA PRO A 36 -5.69 -41.00 -26.29
C PRO A 36 -5.73 -39.51 -25.87
N GLN A 37 -6.53 -38.68 -26.55
CA GLN A 37 -6.74 -37.27 -26.21
C GLN A 37 -7.75 -37.07 -25.06
N ASP A 38 -8.61 -38.04 -24.78
CA ASP A 38 -9.55 -37.98 -23.65
C ASP A 38 -8.86 -38.15 -22.29
N ASN A 39 -7.64 -38.68 -22.31
CA ASN A 39 -6.78 -38.87 -21.14
C ASN A 39 -5.99 -37.63 -20.74
N VAL A 40 -6.18 -36.49 -21.42
CA VAL A 40 -5.48 -35.23 -21.14
C VAL A 40 -6.44 -34.18 -20.61
N VAL A 41 -6.05 -33.50 -19.53
CA VAL A 41 -6.71 -32.28 -19.06
C VAL A 41 -5.68 -31.17 -18.88
N GLU A 42 -6.06 -29.97 -19.31
CA GLU A 42 -5.28 -28.74 -19.14
C GLU A 42 -6.00 -27.83 -18.15
N LEU A 43 -5.28 -27.36 -17.14
CA LEU A 43 -5.76 -26.41 -16.15
C LEU A 43 -4.91 -25.14 -16.18
N SER A 44 -5.58 -24.00 -16.12
CA SER A 44 -4.93 -22.71 -16.01
C SER A 44 -5.44 -21.95 -14.79
N VAL A 45 -4.55 -21.70 -13.84
CA VAL A 45 -4.89 -21.07 -12.56
C VAL A 45 -4.27 -19.67 -12.50
N PRO A 46 -5.07 -18.59 -12.34
CA PRO A 46 -4.53 -17.24 -12.22
C PRO A 46 -3.79 -17.09 -10.88
N ILE A 47 -2.60 -16.48 -10.92
CA ILE A 47 -1.80 -16.17 -9.74
C ILE A 47 -2.07 -14.71 -9.36
N ARG A 48 -2.37 -14.47 -8.07
CA ARG A 48 -2.58 -13.14 -7.52
C ARG A 48 -1.51 -12.86 -6.48
N TYR A 49 -0.89 -11.68 -6.59
CA TYR A 49 0.09 -11.20 -5.64
C TYR A 49 -0.52 -10.15 -4.74
N GLU A 50 -0.20 -10.20 -3.47
CA GLU A 50 -0.54 -9.18 -2.50
C GLU A 50 0.68 -8.29 -2.24
N ALA A 51 0.49 -6.97 -2.31
CA ALA A 51 1.53 -6.03 -1.96
C ALA A 51 1.60 -5.89 -0.44
N ASN A 52 2.76 -6.16 0.15
CA ASN A 52 3.00 -5.96 1.57
C ASN A 52 3.78 -4.66 1.78
N VAL A 53 3.06 -3.57 2.01
CA VAL A 53 3.62 -2.22 2.21
C VAL A 53 3.39 -1.77 3.63
N PHE A 54 4.45 -1.31 4.28
CA PHE A 54 4.40 -0.74 5.62
C PHE A 54 4.69 0.76 5.61
N LEU A 55 3.81 1.52 6.25
CA LEU A 55 3.94 2.96 6.42
C LEU A 55 4.26 3.28 7.87
N SER A 56 5.26 4.12 8.10
CA SER A 56 5.57 4.66 9.42
C SER A 56 5.82 6.16 9.36
N SER A 57 5.58 6.85 10.47
CA SER A 57 5.80 8.27 10.62
C SER A 57 6.58 8.57 11.90
N ALA A 58 7.37 9.64 11.88
CA ALA A 58 8.07 10.15 13.05
C ALA A 58 8.09 11.68 12.98
N THR A 59 7.87 12.34 14.13
CA THR A 59 7.94 13.80 14.25
C THR A 59 8.86 14.20 15.38
N ASN A 60 9.60 15.30 15.22
CA ASN A 60 10.39 15.88 16.29
C ASN A 60 9.54 16.68 17.30
N LEU A 61 8.27 16.93 16.99
CA LEU A 61 7.33 17.62 17.88
C LEU A 61 5.97 16.90 17.85
N PRO A 62 5.76 15.88 18.69
CA PRO A 62 4.49 15.13 18.72
C PRO A 62 3.37 15.90 19.43
N ARG A 63 3.72 16.88 20.26
CA ARG A 63 2.78 17.72 20.99
C ARG A 63 3.34 19.12 21.12
N TYR A 64 2.48 20.10 20.89
CA TYR A 64 2.77 21.51 21.18
C TYR A 64 1.75 22.04 22.19
N GLU A 65 2.25 22.61 23.28
CA GLU A 65 1.41 23.23 24.31
C GLU A 65 1.19 24.71 23.99
N LEU A 66 -0.08 25.09 23.87
CA LEU A 66 -0.46 26.47 23.64
C LEU A 66 -0.23 27.27 24.92
N HIS A 67 0.53 28.36 24.80
CA HIS A 67 0.69 29.31 25.90
C HIS A 67 -0.31 30.47 25.74
N PRO A 68 -0.70 31.14 26.84
CA PRO A 68 -1.59 32.28 26.80
C PRO A 68 -1.08 33.38 25.87
N LEU A 69 -2.02 34.10 25.25
CA LEU A 69 -1.74 35.22 24.35
C LEU A 69 -0.78 36.24 25.01
N GLY A 70 0.27 36.64 24.31
CA GLY A 70 1.23 37.65 24.77
C GLY A 70 2.47 37.13 25.51
N THR A 71 2.65 35.81 25.60
CA THR A 71 3.84 35.18 26.22
C THR A 71 4.97 34.84 25.23
N PHE A 72 4.73 34.94 23.93
CA PHE A 72 5.72 34.61 22.89
C PHE A 72 6.44 35.83 22.33
N SER A 73 7.75 35.69 22.09
CA SER A 73 8.58 36.69 21.41
C SER A 73 8.60 36.54 19.88
N SER A 74 8.18 35.38 19.34
CA SER A 74 8.06 35.11 17.90
C SER A 74 6.59 35.13 17.45
N SER A 75 6.33 35.71 16.27
CA SER A 75 5.00 35.78 15.66
C SER A 75 4.55 34.46 15.00
N ALA A 76 5.47 33.54 14.74
CA ALA A 76 5.21 32.21 14.21
C ALA A 76 5.42 31.15 15.30
N GLY A 77 4.54 30.13 15.32
CA GLY A 77 4.66 28.97 16.20
C GLY A 77 5.93 28.15 15.91
N PRO A 78 6.18 27.06 16.67
CA PRO A 78 7.39 26.26 16.50
C PRO A 78 7.42 25.58 15.13
N GLU A 79 8.61 25.49 14.56
CA GLU A 79 8.85 24.62 13.41
C GLU A 79 9.00 23.18 13.86
N PHE A 80 8.45 22.26 13.07
CA PHE A 80 8.61 20.83 13.29
C PHE A 80 8.76 20.10 11.96
N THR A 81 9.34 18.92 12.04
CA THR A 81 9.58 18.04 10.89
C THR A 81 8.84 16.74 11.14
N THR A 82 8.03 16.33 10.17
CA THR A 82 7.43 15.00 10.12
C THR A 82 8.06 14.23 8.97
N THR A 83 8.63 13.07 9.29
CA THR A 83 9.21 12.13 8.32
C THR A 83 8.24 10.99 8.10
N LEU A 84 7.98 10.67 6.85
CA LEU A 84 7.22 9.50 6.43
C LEU A 84 8.15 8.49 5.78
N LYS A 85 7.98 7.21 6.12
CA LYS A 85 8.75 6.11 5.55
C LYS A 85 7.81 5.07 4.99
N VAL A 86 7.96 4.78 3.70
CA VAL A 86 7.28 3.70 3.00
C VAL A 86 8.28 2.55 2.83
N GLN A 87 7.89 1.35 3.24
CA GLN A 87 8.71 0.15 3.14
C GLN A 87 7.95 -0.95 2.42
N ASN A 88 8.58 -1.56 1.42
CA ASN A 88 8.10 -2.82 0.87
C ASN A 88 8.61 -3.95 1.77
N LEU A 89 7.70 -4.63 2.46
CA LEU A 89 7.99 -5.83 3.25
C LEU A 89 7.78 -7.11 2.42
N GLY A 90 7.20 -7.00 1.23
CA GLY A 90 7.07 -8.08 0.27
C GLY A 90 8.38 -8.33 -0.47
N CYS A 91 8.48 -9.50 -1.09
CA CYS A 91 9.69 -9.88 -1.82
C CYS A 91 9.68 -9.46 -3.30
N HIS A 92 8.51 -9.07 -3.84
CA HIS A 92 8.39 -8.58 -5.21
C HIS A 92 8.54 -7.05 -5.27
N PRO A 93 9.25 -6.51 -6.27
CA PRO A 93 9.38 -5.07 -6.44
C PRO A 93 8.03 -4.46 -6.81
N LEU A 94 7.67 -3.37 -6.13
CA LEU A 94 6.49 -2.58 -6.44
C LEU A 94 6.88 -1.42 -7.36
N GLN A 95 6.04 -1.15 -8.36
CA GLN A 95 6.22 -0.04 -9.30
C GLN A 95 5.03 0.93 -9.19
N ASN A 96 5.26 2.20 -9.54
CA ASN A 96 4.22 3.24 -9.60
C ASN A 96 3.45 3.45 -8.29
N LEU A 97 4.11 3.24 -7.15
CA LEU A 97 3.50 3.48 -5.84
C LEU A 97 3.23 4.98 -5.64
N THR A 98 1.97 5.31 -5.37
CA THR A 98 1.52 6.68 -5.12
C THR A 98 0.97 6.77 -3.70
N LEU A 99 1.49 7.72 -2.92
CA LEU A 99 1.01 8.01 -1.57
C LEU A 99 0.24 9.33 -1.61
N HIS A 100 -1.02 9.29 -1.19
CA HIS A 100 -1.83 10.49 -0.94
C HIS A 100 -1.87 10.76 0.56
N MET A 101 -1.54 11.98 0.96
CA MET A 101 -1.56 12.40 2.35
C MET A 101 -2.32 13.72 2.49
N ALA A 102 -3.20 13.79 3.48
CA ALA A 102 -3.88 15.02 3.87
C ALA A 102 -3.13 15.64 5.06
N LEU A 103 -2.75 16.92 4.92
CA LEU A 103 -2.15 17.69 6.01
C LEU A 103 -3.16 18.75 6.47
N PRO A 104 -3.41 18.88 7.78
CA PRO A 104 -4.33 19.89 8.29
C PRO A 104 -3.70 21.27 8.14
N ALA A 105 -4.14 22.05 7.15
CA ALA A 105 -3.60 23.40 6.90
C ALA A 105 -4.48 24.51 7.48
N LEU A 106 -5.81 24.29 7.52
CA LEU A 106 -6.81 25.28 7.92
C LEU A 106 -7.60 24.79 9.14
N GLY A 107 -7.82 25.70 10.10
CA GLY A 107 -8.67 25.52 11.26
C GLY A 107 -10.05 26.16 11.08
N HIS A 108 -10.71 26.46 12.21
CA HIS A 108 -12.05 27.07 12.20
C HIS A 108 -12.06 28.39 11.40
N ARG A 109 -13.10 28.57 10.57
CA ARG A 109 -13.27 29.74 9.67
C ARG A 109 -12.10 29.98 8.70
N GLY A 110 -11.35 28.94 8.34
CA GLY A 110 -10.25 29.06 7.38
C GLY A 110 -8.99 29.71 7.94
N ALA A 111 -8.86 29.83 9.26
CA ALA A 111 -7.64 30.33 9.87
C ALA A 111 -6.47 29.35 9.60
N PRO A 112 -5.32 29.80 9.06
CA PRO A 112 -4.20 28.91 8.82
C PRO A 112 -3.62 28.42 10.15
N ILE A 113 -3.46 27.10 10.30
CA ILE A 113 -2.92 26.45 11.50
C ILE A 113 -1.58 25.76 11.26
N LEU A 114 -1.26 25.45 10.00
CA LEU A 114 -0.02 24.81 9.61
C LEU A 114 0.35 25.22 8.19
N SER A 115 1.63 25.50 7.98
CA SER A 115 2.21 25.79 6.67
C SER A 115 3.37 24.85 6.41
N VAL A 116 3.37 24.18 5.26
CA VAL A 116 4.53 23.39 4.82
C VAL A 116 5.58 24.35 4.26
N THR A 117 6.67 24.55 5.01
CA THR A 117 7.76 25.45 4.62
C THR A 117 8.78 24.77 3.71
N ARG A 118 8.95 23.45 3.85
CA ARG A 118 9.92 22.66 3.09
C ARG A 118 9.44 21.23 2.91
N LEU A 119 9.68 20.69 1.72
CA LEU A 119 9.45 19.29 1.40
C LEU A 119 10.75 18.65 0.91
N LEU A 120 11.15 17.55 1.54
CA LEU A 120 12.33 16.78 1.18
C LEU A 120 11.91 15.35 0.85
N ALA A 121 12.31 14.88 -0.33
CA ALA A 121 12.01 13.53 -0.79
C ALA A 121 13.30 12.87 -1.29
N ALA A 122 13.50 11.61 -0.90
CA ALA A 122 14.57 10.76 -1.41
C ALA A 122 13.95 9.69 -2.29
N ASN A 123 14.42 9.56 -3.54
CA ASN A 123 13.94 8.58 -4.51
C ASN A 123 12.42 8.62 -4.79
N ALA A 124 11.80 9.78 -4.60
CA ALA A 124 10.39 10.01 -4.87
C ALA A 124 10.18 11.42 -5.41
N SER A 125 9.18 11.57 -6.28
CA SER A 125 8.67 12.88 -6.67
C SER A 125 7.46 13.23 -5.81
N CYS A 126 7.40 14.45 -5.28
CA CYS A 126 6.30 14.89 -4.45
C CYS A 126 5.66 16.16 -5.02
N ARG A 127 4.34 16.27 -4.85
CA ARG A 127 3.56 17.45 -5.24
C ARG A 127 2.69 17.86 -4.06
N LEU A 128 2.84 19.11 -3.65
CA LEU A 128 1.96 19.72 -2.65
C LEU A 128 0.80 20.40 -3.38
N HIS A 129 -0.42 20.05 -2.99
CA HIS A 129 -1.60 20.75 -3.44
C HIS A 129 -1.98 21.83 -2.43
N PRO A 130 -2.46 23.00 -2.87
CA PRO A 130 -2.98 24.02 -1.97
C PRO A 130 -4.17 23.43 -1.18
N PRO A 131 -4.44 23.95 0.04
CA PRO A 131 -5.61 23.54 0.78
C PRO A 131 -6.86 23.78 -0.06
N SER A 132 -7.62 22.72 -0.33
CA SER A 132 -8.94 22.85 -0.94
C SER A 132 -9.88 23.56 0.04
N GLU A 133 -10.75 24.46 -0.43
CA GLU A 133 -11.89 25.02 0.34
C GLU A 133 -12.98 23.97 0.65
N GLY A 134 -12.58 22.74 0.95
CA GLY A 134 -13.45 21.65 1.34
C GLY A 134 -13.92 21.81 2.78
N THR A 135 -15.11 21.27 3.06
CA THR A 135 -15.67 21.15 4.41
C THR A 135 -14.63 20.56 5.37
N PRO A 136 -14.46 21.13 6.58
CA PRO A 136 -13.57 20.58 7.60
C PRO A 136 -13.92 19.11 7.84
N VAL A 137 -12.97 18.20 7.58
CA VAL A 137 -13.15 16.78 7.85
C VAL A 137 -13.11 16.60 9.38
N PRO A 138 -14.19 16.14 10.02
CA PRO A 138 -14.22 15.92 11.46
C PRO A 138 -13.13 14.92 11.87
N PRO A 139 -12.51 15.06 13.05
CA PRO A 139 -11.50 14.12 13.55
C PRO A 139 -11.97 12.66 13.57
N GLU A 140 -13.29 12.44 13.68
CA GLU A 140 -13.92 11.13 13.68
C GLU A 140 -13.80 10.41 12.33
N GLU A 141 -13.87 11.13 11.21
CA GLU A 141 -13.73 10.56 9.86
C GLU A 141 -12.29 10.16 9.52
N LEU A 142 -11.29 10.80 10.16
CA LEU A 142 -9.88 10.46 10.01
C LEU A 142 -9.49 9.15 10.73
N ARG A 143 -10.34 8.65 11.65
CA ARG A 143 -10.12 7.36 12.33
C ARG A 143 -10.60 6.17 11.50
N HIS A 144 -11.41 6.40 10.47
CA HIS A 144 -12.01 5.34 9.65
C HIS A 144 -11.14 4.91 8.46
N SER A 145 -10.00 5.55 8.23
CA SER A 145 -9.01 5.14 7.20
C SER A 145 -8.00 4.10 7.68
N GLU A 146 -8.12 3.59 8.92
CA GLU A 146 -7.29 2.52 9.49
C GLU A 146 -7.87 1.11 9.24
N ARG A 147 -8.78 0.93 8.26
CA ARG A 147 -9.37 -0.38 7.95
C ARG A 147 -9.23 -0.78 6.49
#